data_AF-A0A966P8A1-F1
#
_entry.id   AF-A0A966P8A1-F1
#
_cell.length_a   1.000
_cell.length_b   1.000
_cell.length_c   1.000
_cell.angle_alpha   90.00
_cell.angle_beta   90.00
_cell.angle_gamma   90.00
#
_symmetry.space_group_name_H-M   'P 1'
#
loop_
_entity.id
_entity.type
_entity.pdbx_description
1 polymer ?
#
loop_
_entity_poly.entity_id
_entity_poly.type
_entity_poly.pdbx_seq_one_letter_code
_entity_poly.pdbx_strand_id
1 'polypeptide(L)'
;AWPKYQVVDTARITRYVVTRDEVRDFKLGTLAAFFGATTNPEHRALADARATVDVLHGVIERLGSFGVTTLEDLRGFTNRVTDAQRRKRHFAEGLPNSPGVYIFRDLSGEPLYIGTTRNLRSRVKTYFTSAETRKRIHDMIALADRVEVIETPTIIEAEIRELRLIASNRPRFNRRSRFQEKAIWIRMTDEPYPRLTQVRGATTLNDEVTWSGPFNGRDEAQRAIEALYESFPIRQCKPRITLTSMKSASACALLDLGKCGAPCIGLQSFDSYKSISEELHFAMLHDSRSILETLHKRMSELALKERFEEAAEIRNRLGAYIRGSARGHVSATPRDARERLVRHRVGSSGCAVGDVGRGA
;
A
#
# COMPACT_ATOMS: atom_id res chain seq x y z
N ALA A 1 0.64 -34.61 13.56
CA ALA A 1 0.73 -33.67 12.42
C ALA A 1 1.91 -34.10 11.55
N TRP A 2 1.77 -34.06 10.22
CA TRP A 2 2.88 -34.35 9.31
C TRP A 2 4.01 -33.31 9.49
N PRO A 3 5.30 -33.71 9.51
CA PRO A 3 6.41 -32.77 9.59
C PRO A 3 6.41 -31.77 8.43
N LYS A 4 6.96 -30.58 8.66
CA LYS A 4 7.27 -29.63 7.57
C LYS A 4 8.51 -30.13 6.84
N TYR A 5 8.31 -30.87 5.77
CA TYR A 5 9.40 -31.29 4.89
C TYR A 5 9.87 -30.14 4.01
N GLN A 6 11.15 -30.18 3.65
CA GLN A 6 11.67 -29.35 2.59
C GLN A 6 11.12 -29.87 1.25
N VAL A 7 10.45 -29.00 0.50
CA VAL A 7 9.78 -29.36 -0.75
C VAL A 7 10.53 -28.75 -1.92
N VAL A 8 10.80 -29.56 -2.92
CA VAL A 8 11.41 -29.17 -4.19
C VAL A 8 10.48 -29.60 -5.33
N ASP A 9 10.20 -28.69 -6.25
CA ASP A 9 9.34 -28.95 -7.40
C ASP A 9 10.20 -29.36 -8.60
N THR A 10 10.28 -30.68 -8.84
CA THR A 10 11.05 -31.27 -9.95
C THR A 10 10.63 -30.68 -11.28
N ALA A 11 9.32 -30.55 -11.55
CA ALA A 11 8.81 -30.04 -12.82
C ALA A 11 9.18 -28.56 -13.04
N ARG A 12 9.22 -27.76 -11.97
CA ARG A 12 9.69 -26.37 -12.03
C ARG A 12 11.19 -26.29 -12.34
N ILE A 13 12.01 -27.13 -11.72
CA ILE A 13 13.47 -27.14 -11.97
C ILE A 13 13.79 -27.63 -13.37
N THR A 14 13.12 -28.68 -13.86
CA THR A 14 13.36 -29.24 -15.19
C THR A 14 13.26 -28.18 -16.29
N ARG A 15 12.33 -27.22 -16.15
CA ARG A 15 12.15 -26.11 -17.12
C ARG A 15 13.36 -25.15 -17.23
N TYR A 16 14.29 -25.20 -16.28
CA TYR A 16 15.51 -24.40 -16.32
C TYR A 16 16.71 -25.15 -16.91
N VAL A 17 16.67 -26.49 -16.90
CA VAL A 17 17.79 -27.34 -17.34
C VAL A 17 17.47 -28.17 -18.58
N VAL A 18 16.22 -28.16 -19.06
CA VAL A 18 15.76 -28.81 -20.28
C VAL A 18 15.03 -27.80 -21.15
N THR A 19 15.43 -27.71 -22.41
CA THR A 19 14.89 -26.80 -23.42
C THR A 19 13.74 -27.47 -24.21
N ARG A 20 12.94 -26.66 -24.92
CA ARG A 20 11.86 -27.19 -25.78
C ARG A 20 12.35 -27.89 -27.04
N ASP A 21 13.59 -27.68 -27.43
CA ASP A 21 14.21 -28.39 -28.55
C ASP A 21 14.61 -29.82 -28.14
N GLU A 22 14.77 -30.06 -26.83
CA GLU A 22 15.10 -31.38 -26.27
C GLU A 22 13.86 -32.22 -25.95
N VAL A 23 12.77 -31.59 -25.51
CA VAL A 23 11.52 -32.28 -25.17
C VAL A 23 10.29 -31.56 -25.70
N ARG A 24 9.36 -32.33 -26.27
CA ARG A 24 8.10 -31.82 -26.84
C ARG A 24 7.17 -31.18 -25.80
N ASP A 25 7.18 -31.69 -24.56
CA ASP A 25 6.44 -31.17 -23.42
C ASP A 25 7.12 -31.58 -22.09
N PHE A 26 6.66 -30.99 -20.98
CA PHE A 26 7.18 -31.27 -19.64
C PHE A 26 6.27 -32.23 -18.86
N LYS A 27 5.56 -33.14 -19.54
CA LYS A 27 4.77 -34.18 -18.86
C LYS A 27 5.70 -35.24 -18.30
N LEU A 28 5.30 -35.87 -17.20
CA LEU A 28 6.11 -36.90 -16.53
C LEU A 28 6.53 -38.01 -17.49
N GLY A 29 5.65 -38.52 -18.35
CA GLY A 29 6.00 -39.53 -19.35
C GLY A 29 7.06 -39.10 -20.35
N THR A 30 6.99 -37.86 -20.83
CA THR A 30 7.98 -37.30 -21.77
C THR A 30 9.33 -37.10 -21.08
N LEU A 31 9.33 -36.60 -19.85
CA LEU A 31 10.55 -36.39 -19.06
C LEU A 31 11.17 -37.71 -18.61
N ALA A 32 10.37 -38.69 -18.21
CA ALA A 32 10.81 -40.03 -17.84
C ALA A 32 11.50 -40.72 -19.01
N ALA A 33 10.92 -40.64 -20.22
CA ALA A 33 11.55 -41.16 -21.43
C ALA A 33 12.87 -40.41 -21.75
N PHE A 34 12.88 -39.08 -21.64
CA PHE A 34 14.06 -38.26 -21.94
C PHE A 34 15.24 -38.54 -21.00
N PHE A 35 14.98 -38.69 -19.70
CA PHE A 35 16.01 -38.98 -18.69
C PHE A 35 16.30 -40.48 -18.52
N GLY A 36 15.68 -41.36 -19.33
CA GLY A 36 15.92 -42.80 -19.25
C GLY A 36 15.44 -43.44 -17.96
N ALA A 37 14.28 -43.01 -17.44
CA ALA A 37 13.69 -43.56 -16.22
C ALA A 37 13.44 -45.07 -16.35
N THR A 38 13.73 -45.80 -15.27
CA THR A 38 13.56 -47.26 -15.19
C THR A 38 12.11 -47.66 -15.03
N THR A 39 11.30 -46.75 -14.48
CA THR A 39 9.86 -46.96 -14.27
C THR A 39 9.06 -46.10 -15.24
N ASN A 40 8.15 -46.72 -15.99
CA ASN A 40 7.23 -46.00 -16.86
C ASN A 40 6.06 -45.41 -16.03
N PRO A 41 5.77 -44.11 -16.11
CA PRO A 41 4.63 -43.52 -15.43
C PRO A 41 3.30 -43.96 -16.08
N GLU A 42 2.41 -44.53 -15.27
CA GLU A 42 1.14 -45.13 -15.70
C GLU A 42 -0.06 -44.52 -14.95
N HIS A 43 0.06 -43.29 -14.43
CA HIS A 43 -0.97 -42.63 -13.62
C HIS A 43 -1.30 -43.35 -12.31
N ARG A 44 -0.36 -44.19 -11.85
CA ARG A 44 -0.42 -44.89 -10.56
C ARG A 44 0.54 -44.22 -9.59
N ALA A 45 0.05 -43.87 -8.40
CA ALA A 45 0.79 -43.06 -7.42
C ALA A 45 2.23 -43.52 -7.16
N LEU A 46 2.47 -44.83 -7.01
CA LEU A 46 3.81 -45.37 -6.77
C LEU A 46 4.70 -45.34 -8.02
N ALA A 47 4.16 -45.68 -9.18
CA ALA A 47 4.90 -45.70 -10.45
C ALA A 47 5.31 -44.28 -10.85
N ASP A 48 4.40 -43.33 -10.72
CA ASP A 48 4.65 -41.92 -11.00
C ASP A 48 5.66 -41.32 -10.02
N ALA A 49 5.60 -41.71 -8.73
CA ALA A 49 6.61 -41.28 -7.75
C ALA A 49 8.01 -41.80 -8.09
N ARG A 50 8.13 -43.07 -8.48
CA ARG A 50 9.42 -43.67 -8.90
C ARG A 50 9.96 -43.00 -10.17
N ALA A 51 9.12 -42.83 -11.19
CA ALA A 51 9.49 -42.10 -12.40
C ALA A 51 9.91 -40.64 -12.10
N THR A 52 9.27 -39.98 -11.13
CA THR A 52 9.64 -38.63 -10.72
C THR A 52 11.00 -38.59 -10.03
N VAL A 53 11.37 -39.63 -9.26
CA VAL A 53 12.71 -39.75 -8.67
C VAL A 53 13.77 -39.91 -9.74
N ASP A 54 13.54 -40.77 -10.73
CA ASP A 54 14.47 -40.96 -11.85
C ASP A 54 14.67 -39.65 -12.64
N VAL A 55 13.58 -38.93 -12.92
CA VAL A 55 13.64 -37.60 -13.54
C VAL A 55 14.40 -36.59 -12.66
N LEU A 56 14.18 -36.62 -11.34
CA LEU A 56 14.90 -35.74 -10.42
C LEU A 56 16.41 -36.02 -10.44
N HIS A 57 16.83 -37.29 -10.50
CA HIS A 57 18.24 -37.66 -10.59
C HIS A 57 18.87 -37.12 -11.86
N GLY A 58 18.24 -37.33 -13.02
CA GLY A 58 18.73 -36.78 -14.30
C GLY A 58 18.77 -35.24 -14.30
N VAL A 59 17.81 -34.59 -13.65
CA VAL A 59 17.82 -33.13 -13.45
C VAL A 59 18.99 -32.69 -12.57
N ILE A 60 19.30 -33.40 -11.49
CA ILE A 60 20.44 -33.11 -10.59
C ILE A 60 21.78 -33.21 -11.33
N GLU A 61 21.95 -34.19 -12.21
CA GLU A 61 23.16 -34.32 -13.03
C GLU A 61 23.38 -33.09 -13.90
N ARG A 62 22.33 -32.59 -14.55
CA ARG A 62 22.43 -31.35 -15.36
C ARG A 62 22.68 -30.12 -14.50
N LEU A 63 22.13 -30.08 -13.30
CA LEU A 63 22.30 -28.97 -12.34
C LEU A 63 23.75 -28.81 -11.87
N GLY A 64 24.55 -29.88 -11.87
CA GLY A 64 25.97 -29.81 -11.56
C GLY A 64 26.72 -28.80 -12.43
N SER A 65 26.42 -28.76 -13.73
CA SER A 65 26.98 -27.79 -14.68
C SER A 65 26.58 -26.34 -14.40
N PHE A 66 25.57 -26.11 -13.57
CA PHE A 66 25.14 -24.79 -13.13
C PHE A 66 25.68 -24.39 -11.75
N GLY A 67 26.58 -25.20 -11.17
CA GLY A 67 27.19 -24.97 -9.85
C GLY A 67 26.25 -25.24 -8.69
N VAL A 68 25.20 -26.04 -8.89
CA VAL A 68 24.25 -26.42 -7.84
C VAL A 68 24.72 -27.72 -7.21
N THR A 69 25.23 -27.64 -5.99
CA THR A 69 25.85 -28.80 -5.31
C THR A 69 25.23 -29.11 -3.95
N THR A 70 24.47 -28.16 -3.40
CA THR A 70 23.76 -28.32 -2.14
C THR A 70 22.24 -28.16 -2.32
N LEU A 71 21.47 -28.65 -1.36
CA LEU A 71 20.02 -28.43 -1.32
C LEU A 71 19.68 -26.94 -1.17
N GLU A 72 20.56 -26.15 -0.56
CA GLU A 72 20.41 -24.69 -0.48
C GLU A 72 20.59 -24.02 -1.85
N ASP A 73 21.61 -24.42 -2.62
CA ASP A 73 21.82 -23.97 -3.99
C ASP A 73 20.62 -24.30 -4.88
N LEU A 74 20.06 -25.51 -4.72
CA LEU A 74 18.91 -25.99 -5.49
C LEU A 74 17.66 -25.14 -5.22
N ARG A 75 17.45 -24.77 -3.96
CA ARG A 75 16.37 -23.86 -3.55
C ARG A 75 16.60 -22.45 -4.10
N GLY A 76 17.84 -21.97 -4.13
CA GLY A 76 18.22 -20.70 -4.76
C GLY A 76 18.09 -20.72 -6.29
N PHE A 77 18.32 -21.87 -6.92
CA PHE A 77 18.33 -22.05 -8.38
C PHE A 77 16.94 -21.84 -8.98
N THR A 78 15.89 -22.36 -8.35
CA THR A 78 14.48 -22.12 -8.76
C THR A 78 14.02 -20.67 -8.62
N ASN A 79 14.79 -19.86 -7.89
CA ASN A 79 14.60 -18.44 -7.65
C ASN A 79 15.67 -17.60 -8.36
N ARG A 80 16.34 -18.14 -9.38
CA ARG A 80 17.34 -17.40 -10.15
C ARG A 80 16.69 -16.18 -10.82
N VAL A 81 17.11 -15.01 -10.33
CA VAL A 81 17.11 -13.75 -11.07
C VAL A 81 17.72 -14.03 -12.45
N THR A 82 16.97 -13.77 -13.51
CA THR A 82 17.42 -14.06 -14.89
C THR A 82 18.71 -13.29 -15.18
N ASP A 83 19.56 -13.76 -16.09
CA ASP A 83 20.79 -13.05 -16.45
C ASP A 83 20.49 -11.63 -16.96
N ALA A 84 19.36 -11.46 -17.65
CA ALA A 84 18.85 -10.15 -18.06
C ALA A 84 18.56 -9.22 -16.87
N GLN A 85 18.06 -9.73 -15.75
CA GLN A 85 17.84 -8.96 -14.53
C GLN A 85 19.15 -8.69 -13.78
N ARG A 86 20.06 -9.67 -13.72
CA ARG A 86 21.39 -9.48 -13.09
C ARG A 86 22.18 -8.38 -13.77
N ARG A 87 22.14 -8.33 -15.11
CA ARG A 87 22.78 -7.26 -15.90
C ARG A 87 22.28 -5.86 -15.53
N LYS A 88 21.03 -5.72 -15.08
CA LYS A 88 20.43 -4.44 -14.67
C LYS A 88 20.66 -4.06 -13.20
N ARG A 89 21.46 -4.83 -12.45
CA ARG A 89 21.81 -4.51 -11.06
C ARG A 89 22.45 -3.13 -10.90
N HIS A 90 23.13 -2.65 -11.94
CA HIS A 90 23.74 -1.32 -11.98
C HIS A 90 22.71 -0.18 -11.79
N PHE A 91 21.41 -0.41 -12.01
CA PHE A 91 20.37 0.58 -11.69
C PHE A 91 20.32 0.97 -10.20
N ALA A 92 20.87 0.13 -9.31
CA ALA A 92 20.97 0.42 -7.89
C ALA A 92 22.29 1.12 -7.49
N GLU A 93 23.23 1.25 -8.41
CA GLU A 93 24.53 1.88 -8.17
C GLU A 93 24.37 3.40 -8.13
N GLY A 94 25.13 4.08 -7.27
CA GLY A 94 25.05 5.54 -7.08
C GLY A 94 23.77 6.04 -6.39
N LEU A 95 22.77 5.19 -6.16
CA LEU A 95 21.54 5.62 -5.48
C LEU A 95 21.79 5.93 -3.99
N PRO A 96 21.09 6.94 -3.43
CA PRO A 96 21.28 7.40 -2.07
C PRO A 96 20.67 6.45 -1.03
N ASN A 97 21.16 6.53 0.21
CA ASN A 97 20.62 5.80 1.36
C ASN A 97 19.57 6.64 2.11
N SER A 98 18.71 7.34 1.38
CA SER A 98 17.69 8.26 1.90
C SER A 98 16.27 7.76 1.58
N PRO A 99 15.24 8.29 2.27
CA PRO A 99 13.85 8.08 1.87
C PRO A 99 13.57 8.73 0.52
N GLY A 100 12.62 8.18 -0.22
CA GLY A 100 12.22 8.75 -1.49
C GLY A 100 11.31 7.88 -2.33
N VAL A 101 11.01 8.39 -3.52
CA VAL A 101 10.24 7.71 -4.57
C VAL A 101 11.21 7.16 -5.62
N TYR A 102 11.01 5.91 -6.05
CA TYR A 102 11.71 5.34 -7.19
C TYR A 102 10.73 5.06 -8.33
N ILE A 103 11.18 5.29 -9.56
CA ILE A 103 10.38 5.23 -10.79
C ILE A 103 11.15 4.39 -11.79
N PHE A 104 10.65 3.19 -12.09
CA PHE A 104 11.13 2.41 -13.23
C PHE A 104 10.47 2.92 -14.50
N ARG A 105 11.26 3.20 -15.54
CA ARG A 105 10.79 3.66 -16.85
C ARG A 105 11.24 2.73 -17.95
N ASP A 106 10.48 2.70 -19.04
CA ASP A 106 10.88 2.03 -20.27
C ASP A 106 11.78 2.93 -21.15
N LEU A 107 12.15 2.39 -22.32
CA LEU A 107 12.96 3.07 -23.33
C LEU A 107 12.33 4.36 -23.86
N SER A 108 10.98 4.44 -23.90
CA SER A 108 10.28 5.67 -24.29
C SER A 108 10.21 6.71 -23.18
N GLY A 109 10.64 6.36 -21.96
CA GLY A 109 10.57 7.21 -20.78
C GLY A 109 9.23 7.16 -20.06
N GLU A 110 8.32 6.27 -20.44
CA GLU A 110 7.03 6.10 -19.76
C GLU A 110 7.21 5.40 -18.40
N PRO A 111 6.54 5.86 -17.32
CA PRO A 111 6.56 5.18 -16.03
C PRO A 111 5.96 3.77 -16.11
N LEU A 112 6.77 2.77 -15.84
CA LEU A 112 6.34 1.38 -15.70
C LEU A 112 5.84 1.08 -14.29
N TYR A 113 6.62 1.51 -13.29
CA TYR A 113 6.34 1.26 -11.87
C TYR A 113 6.88 2.38 -10.98
N ILE A 114 6.09 2.79 -10.00
CA ILE A 114 6.42 3.82 -9.02
C ILE A 114 6.25 3.22 -7.62
N GLY A 115 7.21 3.45 -6.73
CA GLY A 115 7.14 2.99 -5.34
C GLY A 115 7.91 3.90 -4.39
N THR A 116 7.72 3.69 -3.09
CA THR A 116 8.40 4.44 -2.02
C THR A 116 9.19 3.55 -1.09
N THR A 117 10.13 4.17 -0.38
CA THR A 117 11.02 3.48 0.55
C THR A 117 11.69 4.44 1.52
N ARG A 118 12.12 3.92 2.67
CA ARG A 118 12.99 4.62 3.63
C ARG A 118 14.46 4.66 3.20
N ASN A 119 14.85 3.79 2.26
CA ASN A 119 16.20 3.71 1.72
C ASN A 119 16.12 3.31 0.24
N LEU A 120 16.42 4.26 -0.65
CA LEU A 120 16.34 4.11 -2.11
C LEU A 120 17.28 3.01 -2.61
N ARG A 121 18.57 3.09 -2.26
CA ARG A 121 19.58 2.12 -2.70
C ARG A 121 19.21 0.68 -2.36
N SER A 122 18.89 0.42 -1.09
CA SER A 122 18.58 -0.91 -0.58
C SER A 122 17.33 -1.47 -1.26
N ARG A 123 16.30 -0.64 -1.41
CA ARG A 123 15.04 -1.07 -2.03
C ARG A 123 15.19 -1.39 -3.51
N VAL A 124 15.86 -0.52 -4.27
CA VAL A 124 16.10 -0.74 -5.70
C VAL A 124 16.96 -1.98 -5.90
N LYS A 125 17.99 -2.19 -5.06
CA LYS A 125 18.82 -3.40 -5.09
C LYS A 125 18.00 -4.68 -4.93
N THR A 126 16.99 -4.70 -4.05
CA THR A 126 16.15 -5.90 -3.80
C THR A 126 15.52 -6.46 -5.07
N TYR A 127 15.13 -5.59 -6.02
CA TYR A 127 14.50 -6.01 -7.29
C TYR A 127 15.39 -6.92 -8.14
N PHE A 128 16.72 -6.83 -7.97
CA PHE A 128 17.72 -7.61 -8.72
C PHE A 128 18.32 -8.76 -7.91
N THR A 129 17.64 -9.16 -6.83
CA THR A 129 18.02 -10.28 -5.97
C THR A 129 16.92 -11.34 -5.93
N SER A 130 17.25 -12.55 -5.47
CA SER A 130 16.29 -13.64 -5.27
C SER A 130 15.20 -13.33 -4.23
N ALA A 131 15.33 -12.23 -3.49
CA ALA A 131 14.31 -11.78 -2.53
C ALA A 131 13.05 -11.24 -3.21
N GLU A 132 13.13 -10.80 -4.48
CA GLU A 132 11.96 -10.46 -5.27
C GLU A 132 11.40 -11.73 -5.92
N THR A 133 10.15 -12.07 -5.60
CA THR A 133 9.51 -13.32 -6.04
C THR A 133 8.29 -13.08 -6.93
N ARG A 134 7.89 -11.82 -7.12
CA ARG A 134 6.66 -11.48 -7.83
C ARG A 134 6.90 -11.49 -9.33
N LYS A 135 6.32 -12.45 -10.05
CA LYS A 135 6.40 -12.57 -11.53
C LYS A 135 6.16 -11.26 -12.28
N ARG A 136 5.09 -10.53 -11.93
CA ARG A 136 4.77 -9.24 -12.57
C ARG A 136 5.88 -8.19 -12.43
N ILE A 137 6.61 -8.22 -11.33
CA ILE A 137 7.75 -7.33 -11.10
C ILE A 137 8.96 -7.78 -11.94
N HIS A 138 9.17 -9.09 -12.11
CA HIS A 138 10.17 -9.60 -13.03
C HIS A 138 9.91 -9.17 -14.48
N ASP A 139 8.65 -9.22 -14.93
CA ASP A 139 8.23 -8.75 -16.26
C ASP A 139 8.46 -7.23 -16.42
N MET A 140 8.22 -6.45 -15.35
CA MET A 140 8.50 -5.02 -15.32
C MET A 140 9.99 -4.73 -15.50
N ILE A 141 10.85 -5.40 -14.73
CA ILE A 141 12.30 -5.21 -14.79
C ILE A 141 12.85 -5.59 -16.18
N ALA A 142 12.27 -6.60 -16.83
CA ALA A 142 12.67 -6.99 -18.19
C ALA A 142 12.48 -5.82 -19.17
N LEU A 143 11.43 -5.03 -19.01
CA LEU A 143 11.10 -3.87 -19.86
C LEU A 143 11.74 -2.56 -19.40
N ALA A 144 12.12 -2.45 -18.13
CA ALA A 144 12.69 -1.23 -17.59
C ALA A 144 14.05 -0.91 -18.21
N ASP A 145 14.21 0.31 -18.71
CA ASP A 145 15.44 0.85 -19.27
C ASP A 145 16.28 1.58 -18.22
N ARG A 146 15.62 2.25 -17.26
CA ARG A 146 16.30 2.97 -16.18
C ARG A 146 15.45 3.08 -14.92
N VAL A 147 16.10 3.50 -13.84
CA VAL A 147 15.46 3.89 -12.58
C VAL A 147 15.77 5.36 -12.32
N GLU A 148 14.71 6.15 -12.16
CA GLU A 148 14.80 7.51 -11.63
C GLU A 148 14.44 7.51 -10.15
N VAL A 149 15.08 8.38 -9.37
CA VAL A 149 14.78 8.54 -7.95
C VAL A 149 14.50 9.99 -7.62
N ILE A 150 13.65 10.18 -6.63
CA ILE A 150 13.34 11.48 -6.04
C ILE A 150 13.54 11.33 -4.54
N GLU A 151 14.63 11.90 -4.03
CA GLU A 151 14.88 11.96 -2.60
C GLU A 151 13.84 12.84 -1.91
N THR A 152 13.43 12.45 -0.71
CA THR A 152 12.57 13.25 0.14
C THR A 152 13.14 13.28 1.56
N PRO A 153 12.98 14.41 2.29
CA PRO A 153 13.37 14.50 3.70
C PRO A 153 12.78 13.41 4.59
N THR A 154 11.54 12.98 4.30
CA THR A 154 10.83 11.98 5.10
C THR A 154 10.15 10.92 4.24
N ILE A 155 9.88 9.75 4.85
CA ILE A 155 9.09 8.68 4.23
C ILE A 155 7.65 9.10 3.94
N ILE A 156 7.06 9.94 4.81
CA ILE A 156 5.67 10.41 4.64
C ILE A 156 5.56 11.24 3.37
N GLU A 157 6.52 12.14 3.14
CA GLU A 157 6.57 12.93 1.92
C GLU A 157 6.76 12.06 0.67
N ALA A 158 7.62 11.03 0.76
CA ALA A 158 7.78 10.05 -0.31
C ALA A 158 6.43 9.39 -0.66
N GLU A 159 5.71 8.89 0.35
CA GLU A 159 4.40 8.23 0.21
C GLU A 159 3.36 9.16 -0.45
N ILE A 160 3.29 10.43 -0.03
CA ILE A 160 2.39 11.42 -0.65
C ILE A 160 2.77 11.65 -2.11
N ARG A 161 4.06 11.80 -2.39
CA ARG A 161 4.55 12.06 -3.74
C ARG A 161 4.32 10.87 -4.68
N GLU A 162 4.50 9.65 -4.20
CA GLU A 162 4.12 8.42 -4.92
C GLU A 162 2.64 8.42 -5.28
N LEU A 163 1.76 8.73 -4.33
CA LEU A 163 0.32 8.76 -4.60
C LEU A 163 -0.02 9.73 -5.74
N ARG A 164 0.55 10.94 -5.69
CA ARG A 164 0.38 11.96 -6.75
C ARG A 164 0.93 11.46 -8.09
N LEU A 165 2.13 10.89 -8.10
CA LEU A 165 2.75 10.38 -9.33
C LEU A 165 1.99 9.20 -9.93
N ILE A 166 1.49 8.26 -9.11
CA ILE A 166 0.65 7.15 -9.58
C ILE A 166 -0.68 7.67 -10.13
N ALA A 167 -1.29 8.67 -9.48
CA ALA A 167 -2.55 9.26 -9.94
C ALA A 167 -2.40 9.92 -11.32
N SER A 168 -1.32 10.68 -11.52
CA SER A 168 -1.04 11.39 -12.78
C SER A 168 -0.58 10.46 -13.91
N ASN A 169 0.27 9.46 -13.62
CA ASN A 169 0.90 8.63 -14.66
C ASN A 169 0.22 7.28 -14.90
N ARG A 170 -0.56 6.79 -13.91
CA ARG A 170 -1.22 5.47 -13.92
C ARG A 170 -0.33 4.33 -14.46
N PRO A 171 0.86 4.10 -13.87
CA PRO A 171 1.86 3.20 -14.44
C PRO A 171 1.33 1.77 -14.60
N ARG A 172 1.68 1.11 -15.70
CA ARG A 172 1.12 -0.20 -16.08
C ARG A 172 1.37 -1.29 -15.05
N PHE A 173 2.46 -1.24 -14.29
CA PHE A 173 2.81 -2.25 -13.28
C PHE A 173 2.38 -1.87 -11.86
N ASN A 174 1.98 -0.62 -11.59
CA ASN A 174 1.30 -0.29 -10.35
C ASN A 174 -0.08 -0.95 -10.35
N ARG A 175 -0.32 -1.84 -9.39
CA ARG A 175 -1.68 -2.35 -9.17
C ARG A 175 -2.47 -1.20 -8.54
N ARG A 176 -3.55 -0.72 -9.18
CA ARG A 176 -4.65 -0.16 -8.37
C ARG A 176 -5.00 -1.23 -7.35
N SER A 177 -5.04 -0.90 -6.06
CA SER A 177 -5.40 -1.89 -5.04
C SER A 177 -6.68 -2.58 -5.53
N ARG A 178 -6.58 -3.87 -5.89
CA ARG A 178 -7.68 -4.63 -6.54
C ARG A 178 -8.87 -4.84 -5.58
N PHE A 179 -8.83 -4.17 -4.43
CA PHE A 179 -9.69 -4.33 -3.29
C PHE A 179 -9.84 -2.98 -2.55
N GLN A 180 -10.08 -1.88 -3.27
CA GLN A 180 -10.50 -0.63 -2.59
C GLN A 180 -11.76 -0.87 -1.74
N GLU A 181 -12.60 -1.83 -2.14
CA GLU A 181 -13.74 -2.29 -1.36
C GLU A 181 -13.34 -3.06 -0.08
N LYS A 182 -12.14 -3.64 0.01
CA LYS A 182 -11.65 -4.26 1.26
C LYS A 182 -10.83 -3.32 2.12
N ALA A 183 -10.48 -2.14 1.60
CA ALA A 183 -9.74 -1.16 2.36
C ALA A 183 -10.57 -0.63 3.54
N ILE A 184 -9.88 -0.15 4.56
CA ILE A 184 -10.53 0.49 5.71
C ILE A 184 -10.72 1.98 5.39
N TRP A 185 -11.89 2.50 5.71
CA TRP A 185 -12.25 3.89 5.57
C TRP A 185 -12.71 4.42 6.93
N ILE A 186 -12.54 5.72 7.14
CA ILE A 186 -13.07 6.43 8.31
C ILE A 186 -14.27 7.24 7.86
N ARG A 187 -15.34 7.21 8.64
CA ARG A 187 -16.52 8.07 8.45
C ARG A 187 -17.06 8.56 9.78
N MET A 188 -17.96 9.52 9.71
CA MET A 188 -18.81 9.89 10.84
C MET A 188 -20.09 9.04 10.85
N THR A 189 -20.63 8.76 12.04
CA THR A 189 -21.93 8.08 12.19
C THR A 189 -23.09 9.04 11.89
N ASP A 190 -24.17 8.51 11.33
CA ASP A 190 -25.41 9.25 11.11
C ASP A 190 -26.28 9.22 12.39
N GLU A 191 -25.99 10.14 13.30
CA GLU A 191 -26.71 10.32 14.55
C GLU A 191 -26.61 11.76 15.06
N PRO A 192 -27.50 12.26 15.93
CA PRO A 192 -27.49 13.65 16.41
C PRO A 192 -26.17 14.10 17.05
N TYR A 193 -25.45 13.16 17.65
CA TYR A 193 -24.11 13.37 18.18
C TYR A 193 -23.13 12.44 17.45
N PRO A 194 -22.70 12.77 16.21
CA PRO A 194 -21.85 11.90 15.41
C PRO A 194 -20.55 11.53 16.12
N ARG A 195 -20.02 10.34 15.83
CA ARG A 195 -18.67 9.90 16.22
C ARG A 195 -17.91 9.35 15.02
N LEU A 196 -16.59 9.22 15.15
CA LEU A 196 -15.77 8.57 14.14
C LEU A 196 -15.88 7.04 14.24
N THR A 197 -15.97 6.38 13.09
CA THR A 197 -15.96 4.93 12.98
C THR A 197 -15.16 4.48 11.77
N GLN A 198 -14.56 3.30 11.87
CA GLN A 198 -13.86 2.67 10.76
C GLN A 198 -14.71 1.55 10.14
N VAL A 199 -14.66 1.43 8.82
CA VAL A 199 -15.56 0.60 8.01
C VAL A 199 -14.80 0.02 6.81
N ARG A 200 -15.21 -1.18 6.34
CA ARG A 200 -14.63 -1.78 5.13
C ARG A 200 -15.40 -1.29 3.90
N GLY A 201 -14.70 -0.88 2.85
CA GLY A 201 -15.25 -0.20 1.66
C GLY A 201 -16.26 -0.97 0.80
N ALA A 202 -16.71 -2.16 1.18
CA ALA A 202 -17.60 -3.01 0.36
C ALA A 202 -19.06 -2.99 0.82
N THR A 203 -19.37 -2.48 2.02
CA THR A 203 -20.69 -2.72 2.63
C THR A 203 -21.55 -1.47 2.79
N THR A 204 -21.05 -0.27 2.44
CA THR A 204 -21.82 0.97 2.72
C THR A 204 -21.38 2.21 1.91
N LEU A 205 -20.73 2.07 0.75
CA LEU A 205 -20.40 3.23 -0.11
C LEU A 205 -21.62 3.81 -0.90
N ASN A 206 -22.83 3.64 -0.37
CA ASN A 206 -24.08 4.12 -0.97
C ASN A 206 -24.75 5.25 -0.16
N ASP A 207 -24.18 5.64 0.97
CA ASP A 207 -24.76 6.69 1.81
C ASP A 207 -24.17 8.05 1.43
N GLU A 208 -24.97 9.12 1.54
CA GLU A 208 -24.55 10.54 1.47
C GLU A 208 -23.48 10.93 2.51
N VAL A 209 -23.08 9.96 3.34
CA VAL A 209 -22.08 10.07 4.38
C VAL A 209 -20.70 10.22 3.77
N THR A 210 -19.85 10.98 4.45
CA THR A 210 -18.52 11.35 4.02
C THR A 210 -17.45 10.37 4.50
N TRP A 211 -16.49 10.08 3.61
CA TRP A 211 -15.45 9.07 3.81
C TRP A 211 -14.06 9.68 3.65
N SER A 212 -13.15 9.32 4.56
CA SER A 212 -11.71 9.57 4.44
C SER A 212 -10.98 8.24 4.31
N GLY A 213 -10.00 8.14 3.41
CA GLY A 213 -9.23 6.92 3.15
C GLY A 213 -8.94 6.70 1.66
N PRO A 214 -8.62 5.48 1.21
CA PRO A 214 -8.48 4.24 1.99
C PRO A 214 -7.21 4.18 2.87
N PHE A 215 -7.32 3.53 4.03
CA PHE A 215 -6.22 3.20 4.94
C PHE A 215 -5.75 1.75 4.76
N ASN A 216 -4.46 1.48 4.97
CA ASN A 216 -3.83 0.17 4.83
C ASN A 216 -4.03 -0.68 6.10
N GLY A 217 -5.28 -1.00 6.40
CA GLY A 217 -5.65 -1.83 7.55
C GLY A 217 -6.20 -1.02 8.72
N ARG A 218 -6.63 -1.75 9.76
CA ARG A 218 -7.33 -1.17 10.91
C ARG A 218 -6.41 -0.30 11.77
N ASP A 219 -5.16 -0.68 11.92
CA ASP A 219 -4.23 0.04 12.79
C ASP A 219 -3.89 1.43 12.24
N GLU A 220 -3.70 1.55 10.91
CA GLU A 220 -3.48 2.85 10.28
C GLU A 220 -4.73 3.74 10.38
N ALA A 221 -5.91 3.18 10.14
CA ALA A 221 -7.16 3.91 10.30
C ALA A 221 -7.39 4.36 11.76
N GLN A 222 -7.09 3.49 12.73
CA GLN A 222 -7.21 3.81 14.14
C GLN A 222 -6.27 4.96 14.55
N ARG A 223 -5.01 4.94 14.11
CA ARG A 223 -4.08 6.06 14.36
C ARG A 223 -4.55 7.36 13.71
N ALA A 224 -5.16 7.28 12.54
CA ALA A 224 -5.75 8.45 11.88
C ALA A 224 -6.98 8.98 12.65
N ILE A 225 -7.83 8.12 13.20
CA ILE A 225 -8.92 8.51 14.11
C ILE A 225 -8.35 9.21 15.35
N GLU A 226 -7.27 8.71 15.94
CA GLU A 226 -6.63 9.32 17.10
C GLU A 226 -6.04 10.70 16.79
N ALA A 227 -5.50 10.91 15.58
CA ALA A 227 -5.10 12.25 15.11
C ALA A 227 -6.29 13.23 15.07
N LEU A 228 -7.45 12.78 14.59
CA LEU A 228 -8.66 13.59 14.56
C LEU A 228 -9.16 13.91 15.98
N TYR A 229 -9.13 12.95 16.90
CA TYR A 229 -9.51 13.18 18.32
C TYR A 229 -8.55 14.10 19.08
N GLU A 230 -7.31 14.24 18.62
CA GLU A 230 -6.40 15.24 19.18
C GLU A 230 -6.79 16.66 18.79
N SER A 231 -7.43 16.81 17.62
CA SER A 231 -7.77 18.12 17.03
C SER A 231 -9.21 18.54 17.31
N PHE A 232 -10.13 17.58 17.41
CA PHE A 232 -11.56 17.85 17.58
C PHE A 232 -12.11 17.11 18.82
N PRO A 233 -12.79 17.80 19.74
CA PRO A 233 -13.35 17.21 20.96
C PRO A 233 -14.68 16.51 20.68
N ILE A 234 -14.69 15.63 19.67
CA ILE A 234 -15.84 14.81 19.31
C ILE A 234 -15.87 13.54 20.16
N ARG A 235 -17.07 13.04 20.48
CA ARG A 235 -17.21 11.90 21.39
C ARG A 235 -16.59 10.62 20.81
N GLN A 236 -16.08 9.79 21.70
CA GLN A 236 -15.49 8.49 21.37
C GLN A 236 -16.31 7.31 21.90
N CYS A 237 -17.31 7.58 22.75
CA CYS A 237 -18.17 6.54 23.34
C CYS A 237 -19.04 5.88 22.27
N LYS A 238 -19.23 4.56 22.38
CA LYS A 238 -19.99 3.74 21.41
C LYS A 238 -21.52 3.85 21.51
N PRO A 239 -22.15 3.94 22.70
CA PRO A 239 -23.61 3.93 22.82
C PRO A 239 -24.24 5.15 22.14
N ARG A 240 -25.32 4.99 21.37
CA ARG A 240 -26.04 6.13 20.77
C ARG A 240 -26.61 7.03 21.88
N ILE A 241 -26.40 8.33 21.77
CA ILE A 241 -26.91 9.29 22.75
C ILE A 241 -28.36 9.61 22.43
N THR A 242 -29.25 9.26 23.36
CA THR A 242 -30.69 9.54 23.37
C THR A 242 -31.08 10.23 24.67
N LEU A 243 -32.25 10.88 24.70
CA LEU A 243 -32.79 11.51 25.92
C LEU A 243 -32.87 10.53 27.10
N THR A 244 -33.19 9.27 26.84
CA THR A 244 -33.23 8.23 27.88
C THR A 244 -31.83 7.87 28.37
N SER A 245 -30.87 7.68 27.46
CA SER A 245 -29.49 7.35 27.85
C SER A 245 -28.81 8.47 28.64
N MET A 246 -29.20 9.74 28.40
CA MET A 246 -28.63 10.87 29.11
C MET A 246 -28.98 10.88 30.60
N LYS A 247 -30.11 10.28 30.99
CA LYS A 247 -30.55 10.22 32.38
C LYS A 247 -29.70 9.27 33.23
N SER A 248 -29.09 8.26 32.61
CA SER A 248 -28.29 7.24 33.30
C SER A 248 -26.79 7.33 32.98
N ALA A 249 -26.38 8.22 32.08
CA ALA A 249 -24.99 8.45 31.76
C ALA A 249 -24.27 9.17 32.91
N SER A 250 -22.98 8.90 33.06
CA SER A 250 -22.10 9.55 34.02
C SER A 250 -20.90 10.21 33.34
N ALA A 251 -20.24 11.13 34.04
CA ALA A 251 -18.98 11.72 33.61
C ALA A 251 -17.93 10.61 33.39
N CYS A 252 -17.12 10.77 32.34
CA CYS A 252 -16.08 9.81 31.97
C CYS A 252 -14.72 10.50 31.88
N ALA A 253 -13.65 9.72 31.92
CA ALA A 253 -12.28 10.26 31.89
C ALA A 253 -12.00 11.17 30.68
N LEU A 254 -12.69 10.99 29.54
CA LEU A 254 -12.49 11.87 28.38
C LEU A 254 -13.03 13.29 28.61
N LEU A 255 -14.05 13.46 29.46
CA LEU A 255 -14.51 14.78 29.90
C LEU A 255 -13.44 15.41 30.80
N ASP A 256 -12.95 14.67 31.78
CA ASP A 256 -11.95 15.15 32.75
C ASP A 256 -10.64 15.56 32.05
N LEU A 257 -10.30 14.87 30.96
CA LEU A 257 -9.16 15.17 30.09
C LEU A 257 -9.43 16.27 29.04
N GLY A 258 -10.65 16.83 28.99
CA GLY A 258 -11.04 17.85 28.02
C GLY A 258 -11.12 17.37 26.56
N LYS A 259 -11.19 16.05 26.34
CA LYS A 259 -11.25 15.42 25.00
C LYS A 259 -12.67 15.29 24.44
N CYS A 260 -13.69 15.62 25.23
CA CYS A 260 -15.10 15.57 24.85
C CYS A 260 -15.89 16.57 25.70
N GLY A 261 -16.82 17.32 25.09
CA GLY A 261 -17.72 18.23 25.83
C GLY A 261 -18.85 17.52 26.61
N ALA A 262 -18.85 16.19 26.62
CA ALA A 262 -19.82 15.34 27.32
C ALA A 262 -21.30 15.64 26.99
N PRO A 263 -21.70 15.60 25.70
CA PRO A 263 -23.10 15.69 25.31
C PRO A 263 -23.96 14.58 25.94
N CYS A 264 -23.35 13.44 26.29
CA CYS A 264 -24.05 12.29 26.88
C CYS A 264 -24.65 12.57 28.26
N ILE A 265 -24.18 13.59 28.98
CA ILE A 265 -24.75 14.02 30.27
C ILE A 265 -25.33 15.44 30.18
N GLY A 266 -25.51 15.96 28.96
CA GLY A 266 -26.11 17.28 28.72
C GLY A 266 -25.22 18.49 29.01
N LEU A 267 -23.92 18.32 29.29
CA LEU A 267 -23.01 19.45 29.53
C LEU A 267 -22.68 20.24 28.26
N GLN A 268 -22.81 19.60 27.09
CA GLN A 268 -22.66 20.26 25.79
C GLN A 268 -23.99 20.28 25.06
N SER A 269 -24.37 21.46 24.56
CA SER A 269 -25.59 21.63 23.77
C SER A 269 -25.48 20.93 22.41
N PHE A 270 -26.62 20.59 21.85
CA PHE A 270 -26.72 20.01 20.50
C PHE A 270 -26.05 20.92 19.46
N ASP A 271 -26.38 22.22 19.46
CA ASP A 271 -25.84 23.16 18.47
C ASP A 271 -24.31 23.31 18.58
N SER A 272 -23.78 23.38 19.81
CA SER A 272 -22.33 23.42 20.02
C SER A 272 -21.64 22.16 19.48
N TYR A 273 -22.21 20.98 19.76
CA TYR A 273 -21.67 19.73 19.25
C TYR A 273 -21.75 19.65 17.73
N LYS A 274 -22.88 20.10 17.17
CA LYS A 274 -23.14 20.10 15.73
C LYS A 274 -22.10 20.94 15.00
N SER A 275 -21.81 22.15 15.45
CA SER A 275 -20.79 23.01 14.83
C SER A 275 -19.41 22.34 14.80
N ILE A 276 -18.99 21.71 15.90
CA ILE A 276 -17.70 20.97 15.95
C ILE A 276 -17.72 19.77 15.00
N SER A 277 -18.85 19.08 14.90
CA SER A 277 -19.00 17.94 14.00
C SER A 277 -18.96 18.34 12.52
N GLU A 278 -19.52 19.51 12.18
CA GLU A 278 -19.48 20.09 10.83
C GLU A 278 -18.07 20.58 10.47
N GLU A 279 -17.35 21.17 11.43
CA GLU A 279 -15.96 21.57 11.25
C GLU A 279 -15.04 20.36 10.99
N LEU A 280 -15.18 19.30 11.79
CA LEU A 280 -14.48 18.04 11.57
C LEU A 280 -14.79 17.46 10.19
N HIS A 281 -16.07 17.47 9.81
CA HIS A 281 -16.52 16.98 8.51
C HIS A 281 -15.87 17.77 7.36
N PHE A 282 -15.85 19.10 7.45
CA PHE A 282 -15.19 19.97 6.48
C PHE A 282 -13.69 19.68 6.41
N ALA A 283 -13.03 19.55 7.56
CA ALA A 283 -11.60 19.29 7.63
C ALA A 283 -11.22 17.92 7.05
N MET A 284 -12.08 16.92 7.23
CA MET A 284 -11.91 15.58 6.67
C MET A 284 -12.03 15.51 5.15
N LEU A 285 -12.65 16.48 4.48
CA LEU A 285 -12.93 16.46 3.03
C LEU A 285 -12.16 17.49 2.24
N HIS A 286 -12.12 18.71 2.76
CA HIS A 286 -11.76 19.90 2.00
C HIS A 286 -10.45 20.50 2.48
N ASP A 287 -10.24 20.56 3.79
CA ASP A 287 -9.11 21.29 4.36
C ASP A 287 -8.56 20.66 5.65
N SER A 288 -7.48 19.89 5.50
CA SER A 288 -6.81 19.28 6.64
C SER A 288 -5.86 20.22 7.39
N ARG A 289 -5.72 21.50 6.99
CA ARG A 289 -4.73 22.42 7.60
C ARG A 289 -4.91 22.56 9.11
N SER A 290 -6.15 22.69 9.60
CA SER A 290 -6.43 22.80 11.03
C SER A 290 -5.93 21.59 11.84
N ILE A 291 -6.07 20.39 11.28
CA ILE A 291 -5.58 19.13 11.86
C ILE A 291 -4.05 19.12 11.89
N LEU A 292 -3.42 19.50 10.77
CA LEU A 292 -1.97 19.55 10.64
C LEU A 292 -1.35 20.52 11.65
N GLU A 293 -1.89 21.74 11.74
CA GLU A 293 -1.41 22.79 12.63
C GLU A 293 -1.55 22.38 14.09
N THR A 294 -2.69 21.82 14.48
CA THR A 294 -2.95 21.36 15.85
C THR A 294 -1.98 20.26 16.27
N LEU A 295 -1.83 19.23 15.44
CA LEU A 295 -0.91 18.11 15.72
C LEU A 295 0.55 18.55 15.70
N HIS A 296 0.93 19.45 14.79
CA HIS A 296 2.28 19.98 14.72
C HIS A 296 2.64 20.80 15.97
N LYS A 297 1.72 21.67 16.42
CA LYS A 297 1.86 22.42 17.67
C LYS A 297 2.01 21.47 18.85
N ARG A 298 1.13 20.47 18.97
CA ARG A 298 1.17 19.48 20.05
C ARG A 298 2.47 18.69 20.09
N MET A 299 2.94 18.24 18.93
CA MET A 299 4.22 17.55 18.78
C MET A 299 5.39 18.44 19.24
N SER A 300 5.38 19.72 18.83
CA SER A 300 6.42 20.69 19.19
C SER A 300 6.44 20.97 20.70
N GLU A 301 5.27 21.13 21.33
CA GLU A 301 5.15 21.29 22.78
C GLU A 301 5.69 20.07 23.56
N LEU A 302 5.42 18.85 23.07
CA LEU A 302 5.94 17.63 23.69
C LEU A 302 7.46 17.51 23.53
N ALA A 303 7.99 17.88 22.36
CA ALA A 303 9.42 17.87 22.09
C ALA A 303 10.17 18.90 22.96
N LEU A 304 9.62 20.10 23.15
CA LEU A 304 10.16 21.12 24.06
C LEU A 304 10.19 20.65 25.53
N LYS A 305 9.29 19.74 25.91
CA LYS A 305 9.25 19.11 27.24
C LYS A 305 10.04 17.80 27.31
N GLU A 306 10.85 17.51 26.29
CA GLU A 306 11.68 16.29 26.18
C GLU A 306 10.86 14.98 26.20
N ARG A 307 9.55 15.05 25.91
CA ARG A 307 8.65 13.88 25.83
C ARG A 307 8.68 13.28 24.41
N PHE A 308 9.86 12.82 24.00
CA PHE A 308 10.13 12.42 22.62
C PHE A 308 9.28 11.24 22.13
N GLU A 309 8.98 10.27 23.00
CA GLU A 309 8.14 9.11 22.64
C GLU A 309 6.72 9.54 22.29
N GLU A 310 6.14 10.45 23.07
CA GLU A 310 4.80 10.97 22.82
C GLU A 310 4.76 11.88 21.59
N ALA A 311 5.78 12.71 21.40
CA ALA A 311 5.93 13.49 20.18
C ALA A 311 6.01 12.58 18.94
N ALA A 312 6.73 11.46 19.04
CA ALA A 312 6.80 10.45 17.99
C ALA A 312 5.44 9.80 17.72
N GLU A 313 4.62 9.54 18.74
CA GLU A 313 3.27 9.00 18.56
C GLU A 313 2.34 10.00 17.86
N ILE A 314 2.38 11.29 18.25
CA ILE A 314 1.65 12.35 17.54
C ILE A 314 2.04 12.42 16.07
N ARG A 315 3.35 12.38 15.78
CA ARG A 315 3.88 12.31 14.40
C ARG A 315 3.36 11.08 13.66
N ASN A 316 3.34 9.91 14.30
CA ASN A 316 2.88 8.66 13.69
C ASN A 316 1.39 8.72 13.33
N ARG A 317 0.56 9.29 14.22
CA ARG A 317 -0.87 9.55 14.00
C ARG A 317 -1.10 10.52 12.83
N LEU A 318 -0.38 11.64 12.83
CA LEU A 318 -0.40 12.63 11.75
C LEU A 318 -0.04 11.99 10.39
N GLY A 319 1.05 11.23 10.36
CA GLY A 319 1.48 10.52 9.16
C GLY A 319 0.44 9.51 8.65
N ALA A 320 -0.24 8.79 9.55
CA ALA A 320 -1.31 7.86 9.18
C ALA A 320 -2.51 8.58 8.57
N TYR A 321 -2.93 9.71 9.15
CA TYR A 321 -4.03 10.52 8.62
C TYR A 321 -3.71 11.09 7.23
N ILE A 322 -2.53 11.69 7.04
CA ILE A 322 -2.13 12.26 5.74
C ILE A 322 -2.06 11.18 4.66
N ARG A 323 -1.44 10.03 4.97
CA ARG A 323 -1.34 8.90 4.04
C ARG A 323 -2.71 8.39 3.58
N GLY A 324 -3.69 8.34 4.48
CA GLY A 324 -5.02 7.85 4.16
C GLY A 324 -5.84 8.88 3.37
N SER A 325 -5.90 10.12 3.86
CA SER A 325 -6.65 11.22 3.22
C SER A 325 -6.14 11.54 1.81
N ALA A 326 -4.83 11.42 1.56
CA ALA A 326 -4.25 11.64 0.23
C ALA A 326 -4.69 10.60 -0.82
N ARG A 327 -5.26 9.45 -0.43
CA ARG A 327 -5.67 8.37 -1.35
C ARG A 327 -7.09 8.53 -1.88
N GLY A 328 -7.87 9.46 -1.35
CA GLY A 328 -9.21 9.76 -1.83
C GLY A 328 -10.10 10.45 -0.79
N HIS A 329 -10.84 11.46 -1.24
CA HIS A 329 -12.10 11.83 -0.63
C HIS A 329 -13.18 11.30 -1.56
N VAL A 330 -14.12 10.52 -1.03
CA VAL A 330 -15.33 10.14 -1.79
C VAL A 330 -16.47 10.92 -1.18
N SER A 331 -16.85 12.00 -1.86
CA SER A 331 -18.10 12.72 -1.63
C SER A 331 -19.15 12.14 -2.57
N ALA A 332 -20.32 11.79 -2.05
CA ALA A 332 -21.46 11.45 -2.90
C ALA A 332 -22.01 12.72 -3.56
N THR A 333 -21.50 13.06 -4.75
CA THR A 333 -22.23 13.79 -5.80
C THR A 333 -21.75 13.27 -7.16
N PRO A 334 -22.54 12.42 -7.84
CA PRO A 334 -22.18 11.89 -9.15
C PRO A 334 -22.78 12.75 -10.27
N ARG A 335 -21.97 13.68 -10.79
CA ARG A 335 -21.96 14.31 -12.14
C ARG A 335 -21.24 15.65 -12.00
N ASP A 336 -20.31 15.96 -12.90
CA ASP A 336 -19.54 17.22 -13.01
C ASP A 336 -18.23 17.43 -12.24
N ALA A 337 -17.57 16.39 -11.73
CA ALA A 337 -16.12 16.51 -11.46
C ALA A 337 -15.28 16.37 -12.75
N ARG A 338 -15.58 17.18 -13.77
CA ARG A 338 -14.60 17.56 -14.79
C ARG A 338 -13.81 18.75 -14.23
N GLU A 339 -12.49 18.56 -14.16
CA GLU A 339 -11.46 19.60 -14.01
C GLU A 339 -11.66 20.69 -12.94
N ARG A 340 -11.07 20.49 -11.76
CA ARG A 340 -10.49 21.61 -11.00
C ARG A 340 -9.07 21.30 -10.59
N LEU A 341 -8.16 21.58 -11.52
CA LEU A 341 -6.73 21.72 -11.26
C LEU A 341 -6.56 23.02 -10.45
N VAL A 342 -6.11 22.93 -9.20
CA VAL A 342 -5.71 24.10 -8.41
C VAL A 342 -4.45 24.69 -9.06
N ARG A 343 -4.61 25.65 -9.96
CA ARG A 343 -3.53 26.57 -10.36
C ARG A 343 -3.31 27.54 -9.22
N HIS A 344 -2.22 27.38 -8.48
CA HIS A 344 -1.66 28.47 -7.69
C HIS A 344 -1.15 29.54 -8.67
N ARG A 345 -1.86 30.67 -8.77
CA ARG A 345 -1.36 31.86 -9.47
C ARG A 345 -0.23 32.46 -8.62
N VAL A 346 1.00 32.37 -9.12
CA VAL A 346 2.06 33.32 -8.77
C VAL A 346 1.75 34.59 -9.56
N GLY A 347 1.72 35.73 -8.88
CA GLY A 347 1.36 37.02 -9.47
C GLY A 347 2.41 37.57 -10.44
N SER A 348 1.93 38.53 -11.23
CA SER A 348 2.64 39.49 -12.08
C SER A 348 3.31 38.97 -13.37
N SER A 349 2.57 39.01 -14.48
CA SER A 349 2.81 39.93 -15.62
C SER A 349 1.96 39.49 -16.82
N GLY A 350 1.41 40.48 -17.55
CA GLY A 350 0.26 40.33 -18.44
C GLY A 350 0.50 39.58 -19.75
N CYS A 351 -0.56 38.96 -20.26
CA CYS A 351 -1.10 39.17 -21.61
C CYS A 351 -2.38 38.34 -21.78
N ALA A 352 -3.39 38.95 -22.41
CA ALA A 352 -4.70 38.37 -22.67
C ALA A 352 -4.75 37.68 -24.04
N VAL A 353 -5.34 36.49 -24.11
CA VAL A 353 -6.02 35.84 -25.26
C VAL A 353 -6.86 34.71 -24.63
N GLY A 354 -8.12 34.39 -24.93
CA GLY A 354 -9.07 34.72 -25.98
C GLY A 354 -9.98 33.49 -26.07
N ASP A 355 -11.26 33.67 -25.76
CA ASP A 355 -12.30 32.64 -25.61
C ASP A 355 -12.69 32.03 -26.97
N VAL A 356 -12.83 30.70 -27.05
CA VAL A 356 -13.57 30.02 -28.14
C VAL A 356 -14.24 28.77 -27.57
N GLY A 357 -15.54 28.91 -27.26
CA GLY A 357 -16.44 27.80 -27.04
C GLY A 357 -16.80 27.05 -28.32
N ARG A 358 -17.18 25.78 -28.17
CA ARG A 358 -18.02 24.89 -29.02
C ARG A 358 -18.30 23.68 -28.12
N GLY A 359 -19.52 23.21 -27.86
CA GLY A 359 -20.70 23.11 -28.70
C GLY A 359 -20.96 21.63 -28.94
N ALA A 360 -22.10 21.13 -28.45
CA ALA A 360 -22.63 19.75 -28.41
C ALA A 360 -22.24 18.89 -27.19
#